data_AF-A0A7S6MJ21-F1
#
_entry.id   AF-A0A7S6MJ21-F1
#
_cell.length_a   1.000
_cell.length_b   1.000
_cell.length_c   1.000
_cell.angle_alpha   90.00
_cell.angle_beta   90.00
_cell.angle_gamma   90.00
#
_symmetry.space_group_name_H-M   'P 1'
#
loop_
_entity.id
_entity.type
_entity.pdbx_description
1 polymer ?
#
loop_
_entity_poly.entity_id
_entity_poly.type
_entity_poly.pdbx_seq_one_letter_code
_entity_poly.pdbx_strand_id
1 'polypeptide(L)'
;MSSAVTEIDPPSGNPTEKYKSRRRIAREFAVQGIYQWQVAGGTASFIEQQLRESGEFKHVDDKHFVHVLHGVLQHKEELEKNILPHLDRALNELSPVESAILLLSTFELIHHPEIPYRAIINEAIELARTYGGSDGYKYVNGVLDKLAIQLRPVEATMPRTVKHRP
;
A
#
# COMPACT_ATOMS: atom_id res chain seq x y z
N MET A 1 -33.21 -42.88 5.57
CA MET A 1 -32.10 -42.01 6.01
C MET A 1 -31.23 -41.76 4.79
N SER A 2 -31.46 -40.66 4.08
CA SER A 2 -30.67 -40.28 2.90
C SER A 2 -30.11 -38.89 3.15
N SER A 3 -28.79 -38.81 3.18
CA SER A 3 -28.00 -37.63 3.52
C SER A 3 -28.16 -36.55 2.46
N ALA A 4 -28.60 -35.36 2.89
CA ALA A 4 -28.50 -34.15 2.09
C ALA A 4 -27.05 -33.64 2.15
N VAL A 5 -26.37 -33.67 1.01
CA VAL A 5 -25.11 -32.95 0.78
C VAL A 5 -25.50 -31.49 0.59
N THR A 6 -25.18 -30.64 1.55
CA THR A 6 -25.36 -29.19 1.42
C THR A 6 -24.25 -28.64 0.52
N GLU A 7 -24.61 -28.27 -0.70
CA GLU A 7 -23.79 -27.40 -1.56
C GLU A 7 -23.59 -26.07 -0.85
N ILE A 8 -22.32 -25.70 -0.66
CA ILE A 8 -21.93 -24.40 -0.11
C ILE A 8 -21.80 -23.45 -1.30
N ASP A 9 -22.78 -22.57 -1.45
CA ASP A 9 -22.72 -21.49 -2.45
C ASP A 9 -21.47 -20.62 -2.22
N PRO A 10 -20.74 -20.21 -3.28
CA PRO A 10 -19.62 -19.29 -3.14
C PRO A 10 -20.11 -17.88 -2.72
N PRO A 11 -19.33 -17.13 -1.92
CA PRO A 11 -19.75 -15.82 -1.44
C PRO A 11 -19.88 -14.83 -2.61
N SER A 12 -21.04 -14.19 -2.68
CA SER A 12 -21.49 -13.23 -3.69
C SER A 12 -20.79 -11.86 -3.58
N GLY A 13 -19.47 -11.84 -3.74
CA GLY A 13 -18.69 -10.60 -3.85
C GLY A 13 -18.51 -10.17 -5.31
N ASN A 14 -18.80 -8.90 -5.64
CA ASN A 14 -18.53 -8.33 -6.96
C ASN A 14 -17.03 -8.51 -7.30
N PRO A 15 -16.64 -9.08 -8.46
CA PRO A 15 -15.24 -9.36 -8.79
C PRO A 15 -14.33 -8.15 -8.61
N THR A 16 -14.80 -6.95 -8.97
CA THR A 16 -14.03 -5.69 -8.85
C THR A 16 -13.73 -5.31 -7.40
N GLU A 17 -14.65 -5.52 -6.46
CA GLU A 17 -14.44 -5.31 -5.03
C GLU A 17 -13.51 -6.38 -4.43
N LYS A 18 -13.61 -7.61 -4.92
CA LYS A 18 -12.68 -8.69 -4.56
C LYS A 18 -11.25 -8.34 -4.98
N TYR A 19 -11.01 -7.83 -6.19
CA TYR A 19 -9.68 -7.41 -6.64
C TYR A 19 -9.12 -6.23 -5.83
N LYS A 20 -9.97 -5.24 -5.49
CA LYS A 20 -9.56 -4.15 -4.59
C LYS A 20 -9.15 -4.68 -3.21
N SER A 21 -9.93 -5.60 -2.63
CA SER A 21 -9.59 -6.25 -1.37
C SER A 21 -8.25 -7.02 -1.45
N ARG A 22 -8.00 -7.78 -2.52
CA ARG A 22 -6.72 -8.49 -2.69
C ARG A 22 -5.51 -7.54 -2.82
N ARG A 23 -5.67 -6.42 -3.52
CA ARG A 23 -4.62 -5.38 -3.61
C ARG A 23 -4.41 -4.65 -2.29
N ARG A 24 -5.47 -4.39 -1.54
CA ARG A 24 -5.37 -3.84 -0.19
C ARG A 24 -4.58 -4.77 0.72
N ILE A 25 -4.91 -6.06 0.75
CA ILE A 25 -4.15 -7.07 1.51
C ILE A 25 -2.70 -7.14 1.01
N ALA A 26 -2.45 -7.05 -0.30
CA ALA A 26 -1.09 -6.96 -0.84
C ALA A 26 -0.30 -5.75 -0.30
N ARG A 27 -0.92 -4.58 -0.17
CA ARG A 27 -0.29 -3.40 0.45
C ARG A 27 -0.03 -3.61 1.94
N GLU A 28 -0.97 -4.22 2.67
CA GLU A 28 -0.80 -4.54 4.09
C GLU A 28 0.44 -5.42 4.29
N PHE A 29 0.58 -6.50 3.52
CA PHE A 29 1.77 -7.36 3.54
C PHE A 29 3.03 -6.65 3.08
N ALA A 30 2.95 -5.79 2.06
CA ALA A 30 4.11 -5.01 1.61
C ALA A 30 4.60 -4.04 2.70
N VAL A 31 3.70 -3.35 3.42
CA VAL A 31 4.07 -2.50 4.56
C VAL A 31 4.73 -3.32 5.66
N GLN A 32 4.21 -4.51 5.99
CA GLN A 32 4.84 -5.40 6.97
C GLN A 32 6.25 -5.82 6.54
N GLY A 33 6.44 -6.15 5.26
CA GLY A 33 7.74 -6.53 4.72
C GLY A 33 8.75 -5.38 4.71
N ILE A 34 8.32 -4.17 4.33
CA ILE A 34 9.16 -2.98 4.35
C ILE A 34 9.53 -2.62 5.80
N TYR A 35 8.57 -2.69 6.73
CA TYR A 35 8.83 -2.50 8.16
C TYR A 35 9.88 -3.50 8.68
N GLN A 36 9.70 -4.79 8.37
CA GLN A 36 10.63 -5.83 8.77
C GLN A 36 12.03 -5.55 8.22
N TRP A 37 12.12 -5.18 6.94
CA TRP A 37 13.37 -4.82 6.31
C TRP A 37 14.05 -3.62 6.98
N GLN A 38 13.29 -2.59 7.35
CA GLN A 38 13.84 -1.41 8.02
C GLN A 38 14.37 -1.71 9.43
N VAL A 39 13.68 -2.58 10.17
CA VAL A 39 14.00 -2.85 11.58
C VAL A 39 15.04 -3.96 11.73
N ALA A 40 14.94 -5.02 10.92
CA ALA A 40 15.74 -6.24 11.05
C ALA A 40 16.68 -6.51 9.85
N GLY A 41 16.55 -5.76 8.76
CA GLY A 41 17.28 -6.01 7.52
C GLY A 41 16.79 -7.26 6.78
N GLY A 42 17.69 -7.87 6.02
CA GLY A 42 17.42 -9.07 5.22
C GLY A 42 17.19 -8.77 3.73
N THR A 43 17.07 -9.84 2.94
CA THR A 43 16.80 -9.73 1.51
C THR A 43 15.30 -9.74 1.24
N ALA A 44 14.87 -9.10 0.15
CA ALA A 44 13.47 -9.09 -0.26
C ALA A 44 12.89 -10.51 -0.37
N SER A 45 13.65 -11.45 -0.95
CA SER A 45 13.25 -12.85 -1.09
C SER A 45 13.06 -13.57 0.25
N PHE A 46 13.91 -13.29 1.24
CA PHE A 46 13.78 -13.90 2.57
C PHE A 46 12.52 -13.39 3.30
N ILE A 47 12.30 -12.08 3.27
CA ILE A 47 11.10 -11.45 3.86
C ILE A 47 9.84 -11.96 3.17
N GLU A 48 9.86 -12.00 1.84
CA GLU A 48 8.78 -12.56 1.02
C GLU A 48 8.44 -13.99 1.44
N GLN A 49 9.45 -14.85 1.59
CA GLN A 49 9.24 -16.24 2.00
C GLN A 49 8.53 -16.34 3.35
N GLN A 50 8.96 -15.55 4.34
CA GLN A 50 8.34 -15.55 5.67
C GLN A 50 6.90 -15.05 5.64
N LEU A 51 6.62 -13.97 4.91
CA LEU A 51 5.28 -13.41 4.80
C LEU A 51 4.29 -14.38 4.12
N ARG A 52 4.78 -15.19 3.18
CA ARG A 52 3.98 -16.23 2.51
C ARG A 52 3.53 -17.37 3.43
N GLU A 53 4.18 -17.56 4.58
CA GLU A 53 3.78 -18.57 5.57
C GLU A 53 2.50 -18.17 6.33
N SER A 54 2.09 -16.90 6.25
CA SER A 54 0.82 -16.44 6.82
C SER A 54 -0.38 -17.05 6.12
N GLY A 55 -1.34 -17.57 6.90
CA GLY A 55 -2.59 -18.12 6.36
C GLY A 55 -3.46 -17.13 5.60
N GLU A 56 -3.28 -15.82 5.83
CA GLU A 56 -3.97 -14.75 5.12
C GLU A 56 -3.39 -14.48 3.73
N PHE A 57 -2.13 -14.90 3.48
CA PHE A 57 -1.44 -14.63 2.22
C PHE A 57 -2.16 -15.23 1.00
N LYS A 58 -2.97 -16.29 1.18
CA LYS A 58 -3.82 -16.86 0.12
C LYS A 58 -4.78 -15.86 -0.54
N HIS A 59 -5.07 -14.75 0.13
CA HIS A 59 -5.92 -13.67 -0.35
C HIS A 59 -5.16 -12.50 -0.99
N VAL A 60 -3.83 -12.52 -1.00
CA VAL A 60 -2.98 -11.46 -1.55
C VAL A 60 -3.02 -11.45 -3.08
N ASP A 61 -3.06 -10.26 -3.69
CA ASP A 61 -2.62 -10.11 -5.07
C ASP A 61 -1.09 -10.28 -5.13
N ASP A 62 -0.66 -11.53 -5.34
CA ASP A 62 0.73 -11.94 -5.21
C ASP A 62 1.68 -11.16 -6.13
N LYS A 63 1.24 -10.92 -7.37
CA LYS A 63 2.03 -10.15 -8.34
C LYS A 63 2.24 -8.72 -7.88
N HIS A 64 1.17 -8.08 -7.37
CA HIS A 64 1.26 -6.72 -6.87
C HIS A 64 2.13 -6.64 -5.62
N PHE A 65 1.97 -7.58 -4.68
CA PHE A 65 2.80 -7.64 -3.47
C PHE A 65 4.30 -7.76 -3.80
N VAL A 66 4.69 -8.75 -4.61
CA VAL A 66 6.09 -8.94 -5.00
C VAL A 66 6.64 -7.69 -5.69
N HIS A 67 5.87 -7.14 -6.63
CA HIS A 67 6.29 -5.97 -7.39
C HIS A 67 6.52 -4.75 -6.49
N VAL A 68 5.62 -4.47 -5.56
CA VAL A 68 5.74 -3.34 -4.64
C VAL A 68 6.86 -3.56 -3.63
N LEU A 69 6.93 -4.73 -2.98
CA LEU A 69 7.96 -5.02 -1.98
C LEU A 69 9.37 -4.92 -2.58
N HIS A 70 9.62 -5.64 -3.67
CA HIS A 70 10.93 -5.61 -4.32
C HIS A 70 11.23 -4.23 -4.91
N GLY A 71 10.23 -3.60 -5.51
CA GLY A 71 10.35 -2.25 -6.08
C GLY A 71 10.78 -1.22 -5.03
N VAL A 72 10.14 -1.21 -3.86
CA VAL A 72 10.51 -0.30 -2.77
C VAL A 72 11.94 -0.54 -2.29
N LEU A 73 12.32 -1.81 -2.04
CA LEU A 73 13.66 -2.15 -1.55
C LEU A 73 14.75 -1.79 -2.58
N GLN A 74 14.47 -1.94 -3.88
CA GLN A 74 15.39 -1.60 -4.96
C GLN A 74 15.53 -0.09 -5.19
N HIS A 75 14.45 0.68 -5.03
CA HIS A 75 14.43 2.11 -5.34
C HIS A 75 14.50 3.00 -4.08
N LYS A 76 14.84 2.44 -2.92
CA LYS A 76 14.82 3.13 -1.62
C LYS A 76 15.41 4.54 -1.67
N GLU A 77 16.61 4.70 -2.21
CA GLU A 77 17.32 5.99 -2.26
C GLU A 77 16.56 7.03 -3.11
N GLU A 78 16.00 6.61 -4.25
CA GLU A 78 15.18 7.47 -5.11
C GLU A 78 13.89 7.88 -4.39
N LEU A 79 13.23 6.92 -3.72
CA LEU A 79 11.99 7.17 -2.98
C LEU A 79 12.25 8.16 -1.83
N GLU A 80 13.29 7.95 -1.04
CA GLU A 80 13.68 8.85 0.06
C GLU A 80 14.01 10.25 -0.46
N LYS A 81 14.73 10.36 -1.59
CA LYS A 81 15.02 11.65 -2.22
C LYS A 81 13.76 12.42 -2.63
N ASN A 82 12.72 11.72 -3.07
CA ASN A 82 11.43 12.35 -3.38
C ASN A 82 10.67 12.75 -2.11
N ILE A 83 10.73 11.93 -1.06
CA ILE A 83 9.98 12.15 0.19
C ILE A 83 10.58 13.30 1.03
N LEU A 84 11.91 13.35 1.15
CA LEU A 84 12.64 14.25 2.05
C LEU A 84 12.22 15.72 1.99
N PRO A 85 12.02 16.34 0.80
CA PRO A 85 11.59 17.75 0.69
C PRO A 85 10.22 18.05 1.31
N HIS A 86 9.38 17.03 1.54
CA HIS A 86 8.00 17.19 2.03
C HIS A 86 7.85 16.88 3.52
N LEU A 87 8.91 16.41 4.17
CA LEU A 87 8.95 16.16 5.61
C LEU A 87 9.24 17.47 6.36
N ASP A 88 8.58 17.65 7.50
CA ASP A 88 8.84 18.77 8.44
C ASP A 88 9.81 18.36 9.57
N ARG A 89 10.20 17.08 9.59
CA ARG A 89 11.11 16.45 10.55
C ARG A 89 12.07 15.50 9.81
N ALA A 90 13.15 15.10 10.46
CA ALA A 90 14.13 14.22 9.84
C ALA A 90 13.53 12.82 9.58
N LEU A 91 14.02 12.13 8.54
CA LEU A 91 13.48 10.83 8.14
C LEU A 91 13.62 9.76 9.24
N ASN A 92 14.66 9.87 10.09
CA ASN A 92 14.87 9.00 11.24
C ASN A 92 13.96 9.32 12.45
N GLU A 93 13.20 10.41 12.41
CA GLU A 93 12.19 10.77 13.41
C GLU A 93 10.79 10.25 13.03
N LEU A 94 10.63 9.68 11.83
CA LEU A 94 9.45 8.93 11.43
C LEU A 94 9.42 7.58 12.15
N SER A 95 8.23 7.16 12.56
CA SER A 95 8.06 5.76 12.94
C SER A 95 8.35 4.85 11.74
N PRO A 96 8.87 3.63 11.94
CA PRO A 96 9.11 2.70 10.83
C PRO A 96 7.83 2.42 10.03
N VAL A 97 6.66 2.43 10.66
CA VAL A 97 5.37 2.26 9.96
C VAL A 97 5.06 3.45 9.04
N GLU A 98 5.19 4.69 9.52
CA GLU A 98 5.01 5.87 8.68
C GLU A 98 5.98 5.87 7.50
N SER A 99 7.26 5.54 7.76
CA SER A 99 8.29 5.45 6.73
C SER A 99 7.95 4.37 5.69
N ALA A 100 7.56 3.17 6.11
CA ALA A 100 7.18 2.08 5.22
C ALA A 100 5.99 2.45 4.32
N ILE A 101 4.96 3.10 4.88
CA ILE A 101 3.79 3.56 4.13
C ILE A 101 4.19 4.64 3.12
N LEU A 102 5.00 5.62 3.52
CA LEU A 102 5.45 6.68 2.62
C LEU A 102 6.30 6.13 1.47
N LEU A 103 7.19 5.17 1.73
CA LEU A 103 7.98 4.49 0.71
C LEU A 103 7.08 3.74 -0.28
N LEU A 104 6.15 2.93 0.23
CA LEU A 104 5.20 2.18 -0.60
C LEU A 104 4.37 3.11 -1.49
N SER A 105 3.77 4.13 -0.89
CA SER A 105 2.91 5.07 -1.62
C SER A 105 3.68 5.89 -2.64
N THR A 106 4.91 6.31 -2.31
CA THR A 106 5.78 7.02 -3.26
C THR A 106 6.15 6.13 -4.44
N PHE A 107 6.44 4.86 -4.19
CA PHE A 107 6.70 3.88 -5.26
C PHE A 107 5.49 3.75 -6.19
N GLU A 108 4.28 3.62 -5.65
CA GLU A 108 3.07 3.59 -6.49
C GLU A 108 2.82 4.91 -7.24
N LEU A 109 3.05 6.05 -6.59
CA LEU A 109 2.94 7.38 -7.22
C LEU A 109 3.95 7.61 -8.34
N ILE A 110 5.03 6.83 -8.43
CA ILE A 110 5.99 6.91 -9.53
C ILE A 110 5.65 5.85 -10.58
N HIS A 111 5.62 4.59 -10.18
CA HIS A 111 5.65 3.44 -11.08
C HIS A 111 4.27 2.92 -11.51
N HIS A 112 3.18 3.36 -10.86
CA HIS A 112 1.81 2.90 -11.14
C HIS A 112 0.88 4.02 -11.61
N PRO A 113 1.10 4.63 -12.80
CA PRO A 113 0.25 5.72 -13.31
C PRO A 113 -1.18 5.30 -13.63
N GLU A 114 -1.44 3.99 -13.75
CA GLU A 114 -2.77 3.42 -13.91
C GLU A 114 -3.60 3.44 -12.62
N ILE A 115 -2.98 3.64 -11.46
CA ILE A 115 -3.66 3.76 -10.18
C ILE A 115 -3.84 5.25 -9.87
N PRO A 116 -5.09 5.76 -9.74
CA PRO A 116 -5.32 7.15 -9.41
C PRO A 116 -4.63 7.53 -8.09
N TYR A 117 -3.91 8.66 -8.05
CA TYR A 117 -3.13 9.05 -6.86
C TYR A 117 -4.01 9.12 -5.61
N ARG A 118 -5.28 9.54 -5.75
CA ARG A 118 -6.23 9.63 -4.64
C ARG A 118 -6.56 8.27 -4.04
N ALA A 119 -6.57 7.22 -4.86
CA ALA A 119 -6.75 5.85 -4.36
C ALA A 119 -5.51 5.41 -3.56
N ILE A 120 -4.30 5.73 -4.03
CA ILE A 120 -3.05 5.44 -3.31
C ILE A 120 -3.05 6.14 -1.95
N ILE A 121 -3.36 7.45 -1.92
CA ILE A 121 -3.43 8.23 -0.69
C ILE A 121 -4.47 7.66 0.29
N ASN A 122 -5.68 7.33 -0.19
CA ASN A 122 -6.70 6.75 0.67
C ASN A 122 -6.25 5.43 1.31
N GLU A 123 -5.65 4.53 0.54
CA GLU A 123 -5.11 3.27 1.08
C GLU A 123 -3.98 3.51 2.08
N ALA A 124 -3.10 4.48 1.81
CA ALA A 124 -2.02 4.85 2.73
C ALA A 124 -2.55 5.36 4.09
N ILE A 125 -3.61 6.17 4.07
CA ILE A 125 -4.28 6.65 5.30
C ILE A 125 -4.88 5.48 6.07
N GLU A 126 -5.56 4.55 5.39
CA GLU A 126 -6.15 3.37 6.04
C GLU A 126 -5.08 2.47 6.66
N LEU A 127 -3.95 2.25 5.97
CA LEU A 127 -2.79 1.54 6.53
C LEU A 127 -2.24 2.28 7.77
N ALA A 128 -2.11 3.60 7.70
CA ALA A 128 -1.59 4.41 8.80
C ALA A 128 -2.54 4.44 10.01
N ARG A 129 -3.86 4.37 9.79
CA ARG A 129 -4.86 4.20 10.86
C ARG A 129 -4.79 2.83 11.51
N THR A 130 -4.47 1.81 10.71
CA THR A 130 -4.47 0.40 11.16
C THR A 130 -3.19 0.06 11.93
N TYR A 131 -2.03 0.54 11.47
CA TYR A 131 -0.72 0.15 11.99
C TYR A 131 0.06 1.30 12.66
N GLY A 132 -0.34 2.55 12.44
CA GLY A 132 0.36 3.72 12.95
C GLY A 132 -0.11 4.17 14.34
N GLY A 133 0.55 5.21 14.87
CA GLY A 133 0.13 5.87 16.11
C GLY A 133 -1.10 6.76 15.95
N SER A 134 -1.58 7.33 17.06
CA SER A 134 -2.86 8.07 17.17
C SER A 134 -3.08 9.18 16.12
N ASP A 135 -2.01 9.81 15.62
CA ASP A 135 -2.06 10.87 14.62
C ASP A 135 -1.21 10.59 13.35
N GLY A 136 -0.62 9.38 13.21
CA GLY A 136 0.28 9.07 12.10
C GLY A 136 -0.39 9.17 10.72
N TYR A 137 -1.69 8.87 10.64
CA TYR A 137 -2.46 8.99 9.40
C TYR A 137 -2.61 10.43 8.89
N LYS A 138 -2.67 11.43 9.78
CA LYS A 138 -2.74 12.85 9.39
C LYS A 138 -1.41 13.28 8.77
N TYR A 139 -0.31 12.83 9.38
CA TYR A 139 1.03 13.09 8.91
C TYR A 139 1.26 12.49 7.52
N VAL A 140 0.99 11.19 7.36
CA VAL A 140 1.08 10.49 6.07
C VAL A 140 0.25 11.19 4.99
N ASN A 141 -1.00 11.57 5.30
CA ASN A 141 -1.84 12.29 4.34
C ASN A 141 -1.18 13.62 3.90
N GLY A 142 -0.73 14.43 4.84
CA GLY A 142 -0.14 15.74 4.55
C GLY A 142 1.12 15.68 3.69
N VAL A 143 1.96 14.65 3.90
CA VAL A 143 3.15 14.42 3.08
C VAL A 143 2.76 13.92 1.68
N LEU A 144 1.85 12.95 1.58
CA LEU A 144 1.44 12.38 0.30
C LEU A 144 0.66 13.34 -0.59
N ASP A 145 -0.13 14.25 -0.01
CA ASP A 145 -0.83 15.29 -0.79
C ASP A 145 0.17 16.18 -1.55
N LYS A 146 1.27 16.58 -0.90
CA LYS A 146 2.34 17.37 -1.55
C LYS A 146 3.11 16.56 -2.58
N LEU A 147 3.46 15.32 -2.25
CA LEU A 147 4.14 14.39 -3.18
C LEU A 147 3.32 14.12 -4.44
N ALA A 148 2.01 13.89 -4.30
CA ALA A 148 1.15 13.62 -5.44
C ALA A 148 1.06 14.81 -6.39
N ILE A 149 1.05 16.05 -5.89
CA ILE A 149 1.10 17.25 -6.74
C ILE A 149 2.41 17.30 -7.54
N GLN A 150 3.54 16.94 -6.91
CA GLN A 150 4.85 16.91 -7.58
C GLN A 150 4.95 15.77 -8.61
N LEU A 151 4.52 14.55 -8.26
CA LEU A 151 4.74 13.33 -9.04
C LEU A 151 3.63 13.04 -10.06
N ARG A 152 2.42 13.57 -9.82
CA ARG A 152 1.24 13.40 -10.68
C ARG A 152 0.58 14.75 -11.01
N PRO A 153 1.32 15.76 -11.52
CA PRO A 153 0.79 17.11 -11.73
C PRO A 153 -0.39 17.15 -12.71
N VAL A 154 -0.37 16.30 -13.75
CA VAL A 154 -1.47 16.20 -14.72
C VAL A 154 -2.75 15.73 -14.02
N GLU A 155 -2.69 14.65 -13.24
CA GLU A 155 -3.85 14.13 -12.51
C GLU A 155 -4.32 15.10 -11.41
N ALA A 156 -3.39 15.83 -10.78
CA ALA A 156 -3.70 16.81 -9.74
C ALA A 156 -4.49 18.02 -10.29
N THR A 157 -4.21 18.45 -11.52
CA THR A 157 -4.93 19.55 -12.20
C THR A 157 -6.28 19.13 -12.80
N MET A 158 -6.55 17.83 -12.95
CA MET A 158 -7.82 17.36 -13.48
C MET A 158 -8.95 17.51 -12.45
N PRO A 159 -10.11 18.08 -12.84
CA PRO A 159 -11.28 18.15 -11.98
C PRO A 159 -11.74 16.73 -11.61
N ARG A 160 -12.21 16.57 -10.38
CA ARG A 160 -12.72 15.29 -9.88
C ARG A 160 -13.78 14.76 -10.86
N THR A 161 -13.49 13.65 -11.53
CA THR A 161 -14.51 12.92 -12.26
C THR A 161 -15.44 12.30 -11.22
N VAL A 162 -16.54 13.00 -10.92
CA VAL A 162 -17.62 12.44 -10.11
C VAL A 162 -18.16 11.26 -10.93
N LYS A 163 -17.82 10.04 -10.54
CA LYS A 163 -18.55 8.86 -11.02
C LYS A 163 -19.98 9.00 -10.52
N HIS A 164 -20.85 9.54 -11.38
CA HIS A 164 -22.28 9.41 -11.21
C HIS A 164 -22.58 7.91 -11.25
N ARG A 165 -22.95 7.36 -10.10
CA ARG A 165 -23.47 5.99 -10.02
C ARG A 165 -24.90 6.06 -10.55
N PRO A 166 -25.26 5.31 -11.60
CA PRO A 166 -26.65 5.23 -12.05
C PRO A 166 -27.54 4.60 -10.98
#